data_AF-A0A0H5Q1Z0-F1
#
_entry.id   AF-A0A0H5Q1Z0-F1
#
_cell.length_a   1.000
_cell.length_b   1.000
_cell.length_c   1.000
_cell.angle_alpha   90.00
_cell.angle_beta   90.00
_cell.angle_gamma   90.00
#
_symmetry.space_group_name_H-M   'P 1'
#
loop_
_entity.id
_entity.type
_entity.pdbx_description
1 polymer ?
#
loop_
_entity_poly.entity_id
_entity_poly.type
_entity_poly.pdbx_seq_one_letter_code
_entity_poly.pdbx_strand_id
1 'polypeptide(L)'
;MVKVNFEFDWGTTGEIQDTGFWCLVSQDGVASFGDWDEITAAIAQRGVEAWKANIGQGNFSEPLIGRRVVAYHYRQDHKEILDRAEYGFSGANEWKGTATSPMPPENTVVVSLYGYDPSTYTPQRARKRGRMYMPTFGATQMGAGGVLASSTQQGWLDVTKNFFNDFTSALDVLEQPSLDDTHARPYVVSVAGQIATKVTHLRVGRVTDTQRRRRNRLPEEYIQAPINT
;
A
#
# COMPACT_ATOMS: atom_id res chain seq x y z
N MET A 1 4.53 13.24 -9.36
CA MET A 1 4.30 12.31 -8.22
C MET A 1 3.25 11.30 -8.65
N VAL A 2 3.36 10.04 -8.27
CA VAL A 2 2.37 9.02 -8.67
C VAL A 2 1.59 8.53 -7.46
N LYS A 3 0.25 8.51 -7.51
CA LYS A 3 -0.57 7.77 -6.53
C LYS A 3 -0.85 6.39 -7.11
N VAL A 4 -0.51 5.34 -6.36
CA VAL A 4 -0.85 3.95 -6.71
C VAL A 4 -2.07 3.55 -5.88
N ASN A 5 -3.16 3.18 -6.55
CA ASN A 5 -4.43 2.81 -5.94
C ASN A 5 -4.78 1.37 -6.28
N PHE A 6 -5.13 0.56 -5.30
CA PHE A 6 -5.59 -0.81 -5.44
C PHE A 6 -7.09 -0.80 -5.19
N GLU A 7 -7.86 -1.35 -6.11
CA GLU A 7 -9.31 -1.43 -6.03
C GLU A 7 -9.76 -2.88 -5.90
N PHE A 8 -10.67 -3.12 -4.96
CA PHE A 8 -11.24 -4.42 -4.68
C PHE A 8 -12.75 -4.32 -4.67
N ASP A 9 -13.43 -5.27 -5.31
CA ASP A 9 -14.88 -5.41 -5.18
C ASP A 9 -15.18 -6.21 -3.89
N TRP A 10 -16.14 -5.72 -3.12
CA TRP A 10 -16.66 -6.41 -1.94
C TRP A 10 -18.02 -7.04 -2.24
N GLY A 11 -18.01 -8.33 -2.58
CA GLY A 11 -19.22 -9.11 -2.79
C GLY A 11 -20.07 -8.66 -3.97
N THR A 12 -21.36 -8.99 -3.91
CA THR A 12 -22.32 -8.68 -4.99
C THR A 12 -22.93 -7.29 -4.88
N THR A 13 -22.58 -6.52 -3.85
CA THR A 13 -23.15 -5.18 -3.61
C THR A 13 -22.56 -4.12 -4.54
N GLY A 14 -21.45 -4.40 -5.21
CA GLY A 14 -20.74 -3.44 -6.05
C GLY A 14 -19.97 -2.38 -5.24
N GLU A 15 -19.78 -2.60 -3.94
CA GLU A 15 -18.97 -1.74 -3.09
C GLU A 15 -17.48 -1.91 -3.44
N ILE A 16 -16.80 -0.79 -3.70
CA ILE A 16 -15.37 -0.78 -3.98
C ILE A 16 -14.63 -0.38 -2.72
N GLN A 17 -13.71 -1.22 -2.29
CA GLN A 17 -12.72 -0.90 -1.28
C GLN A 17 -11.42 -0.49 -1.97
N ASP A 18 -10.84 0.62 -1.54
CA ASP A 18 -9.57 1.09 -2.08
C ASP A 18 -8.48 1.23 -1.01
N THR A 19 -7.25 1.03 -1.44
CA THR A 19 -6.06 1.31 -0.64
C THR A 19 -4.94 1.77 -1.54
N GLY A 20 -4.00 2.54 -1.01
CA GLY A 20 -2.97 3.07 -1.87
C GLY A 20 -1.91 3.87 -1.15
N PHE A 21 -0.87 4.22 -1.90
CA PHE A 21 0.27 4.98 -1.42
C PHE A 21 0.77 5.91 -2.52
N TRP A 22 1.61 6.86 -2.13
CA TRP A 22 2.26 7.77 -3.05
C TRP A 22 3.66 7.27 -3.37
N CYS A 23 4.10 7.53 -4.61
CA CYS A 23 5.44 7.29 -5.08
C CYS A 23 6.05 8.57 -5.65
N LEU A 24 7.35 8.74 -5.43
CA LEU A 24 8.18 9.61 -6.26
C LEU A 24 8.78 8.74 -7.36
N VAL A 25 8.65 9.20 -8.61
CA VAL A 25 9.29 8.58 -9.76
C VAL A 25 10.50 9.41 -10.15
N SER A 26 11.63 8.76 -10.38
CA SER A 26 12.87 9.36 -10.89
C SER A 26 13.46 8.47 -11.96
N GLN A 27 14.33 9.03 -12.80
CA GLN A 27 15.07 8.27 -13.80
C GLN A 27 16.51 8.78 -13.80
N ASP A 28 17.47 7.88 -13.63
CA ASP A 28 18.89 8.22 -13.55
C ASP A 28 19.56 8.08 -14.93
N GLY A 29 20.66 8.81 -15.16
CA GLY A 29 21.54 8.58 -16.32
C GLY A 29 20.99 8.91 -17.73
N VAL A 30 19.72 9.30 -17.87
CA VAL A 30 19.08 9.54 -19.18
C VAL A 30 19.00 11.03 -19.56
N ALA A 31 19.05 11.30 -20.87
CA ALA A 31 18.94 12.66 -21.41
C ALA A 31 17.50 13.21 -21.42
N SER A 32 16.50 12.32 -21.43
CA SER A 32 15.08 12.65 -21.41
C SER A 32 14.34 11.68 -20.50
N PHE A 33 13.38 12.21 -19.74
CA PHE A 33 12.48 11.39 -18.94
C PHE A 33 11.59 10.54 -19.86
N GLY A 34 11.35 9.28 -19.47
CA GLY A 34 10.52 8.34 -20.20
C GLY A 34 9.08 8.79 -20.35
N ASP A 35 8.34 8.13 -21.25
CA ASP A 35 6.92 8.41 -21.48
C ASP A 35 6.10 8.08 -20.23
N TRP A 36 5.29 9.04 -19.77
CA TRP A 36 4.46 8.85 -18.58
C TRP A 36 3.37 7.80 -18.77
N ASP A 37 2.90 7.56 -19.99
CA ASP A 37 1.96 6.48 -20.27
C ASP A 37 2.63 5.11 -20.03
N GLU A 38 3.86 4.92 -20.50
CA GLU A 38 4.65 3.70 -20.27
C GLU A 38 5.00 3.52 -18.78
N ILE A 39 5.46 4.60 -18.13
CA ILE A 39 5.82 4.59 -16.70
C ILE A 39 4.61 4.24 -15.82
N THR A 40 3.46 4.89 -16.05
CA THR A 40 2.27 4.61 -15.24
C THR A 40 1.74 3.21 -15.49
N ALA A 41 1.81 2.69 -16.74
CA ALA A 41 1.43 1.33 -17.06
C ALA A 41 2.32 0.30 -16.34
N ALA A 42 3.64 0.52 -16.37
CA ALA A 42 4.60 -0.32 -15.65
C ALA A 42 4.34 -0.32 -14.15
N ILE A 43 4.11 0.85 -13.53
CA ILE A 43 3.76 0.96 -12.11
C ILE A 43 2.49 0.18 -11.76
N ALA A 44 1.43 0.30 -12.57
CA ALA A 44 0.18 -0.40 -12.32
C ALA A 44 0.36 -1.93 -12.43
N GLN A 45 1.06 -2.40 -13.46
CA GLN A 45 1.39 -3.82 -13.64
C GLN A 45 2.21 -4.37 -12.47
N ARG A 46 3.31 -3.70 -12.10
CA ARG A 46 4.16 -4.12 -10.97
C ARG A 46 3.40 -4.09 -9.66
N GLY A 47 2.46 -3.16 -9.49
CA GLY A 47 1.55 -3.15 -8.35
C GLY A 47 0.75 -4.45 -8.22
N VAL A 48 0.16 -4.94 -9.30
CA VAL A 48 -0.58 -6.22 -9.32
C VAL A 48 0.36 -7.39 -9.03
N GLU A 49 1.51 -7.44 -9.70
CA GLU A 49 2.49 -8.54 -9.56
C GLU A 49 3.02 -8.63 -8.12
N ALA A 50 3.47 -7.51 -7.55
CA ALA A 50 3.99 -7.44 -6.19
C ALA A 50 2.90 -7.77 -5.16
N TRP A 51 1.67 -7.29 -5.37
CA TRP A 51 0.54 -7.61 -4.50
C TRP A 51 0.25 -9.10 -4.51
N LYS A 52 0.12 -9.70 -5.69
CA LYS A 52 -0.17 -11.13 -5.82
C LYS A 52 0.92 -12.01 -5.23
N ALA A 53 2.20 -11.63 -5.39
CA ALA A 53 3.32 -12.38 -4.86
C ALA A 53 3.39 -12.36 -3.33
N ASN A 54 3.06 -11.23 -2.70
CA ASN A 54 3.35 -11.00 -1.28
C ASN A 54 2.11 -10.96 -0.39
N ILE A 55 1.02 -10.42 -0.89
CA ILE A 55 -0.20 -10.19 -0.10
C ILE A 55 -1.08 -11.43 -0.17
N GLY A 56 -0.92 -12.28 0.84
CA GLY A 56 -1.58 -13.58 0.93
C GLY A 56 -3.11 -13.50 0.96
N GLN A 57 -3.75 -14.27 0.07
CA GLN A 57 -5.22 -14.36 -0.07
C GLN A 57 -5.93 -14.79 1.23
N GLY A 58 -5.30 -15.66 2.03
CA GLY A 58 -5.87 -16.18 3.28
C GLY A 58 -6.03 -15.14 4.41
N ASN A 59 -5.42 -13.96 4.27
CA ASN A 59 -5.63 -12.87 5.24
C ASN A 59 -6.93 -12.10 4.96
N PHE A 60 -7.47 -12.22 3.76
CA PHE A 60 -8.59 -11.42 3.28
C PHE A 60 -9.85 -12.22 3.17
N SER A 61 -10.97 -11.57 3.43
CA SER A 61 -12.27 -12.22 3.47
C SER A 61 -12.77 -12.56 2.08
N GLU A 62 -13.43 -13.71 1.95
CA GLU A 62 -14.41 -13.89 0.87
C GLU A 62 -15.63 -13.01 1.17
N PRO A 63 -16.24 -12.32 0.19
CA PRO A 63 -15.98 -12.31 -1.25
C PRO A 63 -15.16 -11.10 -1.75
N LEU A 64 -14.03 -10.77 -1.13
CA LEU A 64 -13.16 -9.69 -1.61
C LEU A 64 -12.45 -10.14 -2.90
N ILE A 65 -12.63 -9.39 -3.99
CA ILE A 65 -12.05 -9.69 -5.30
C ILE A 65 -11.16 -8.52 -5.74
N GLY A 66 -9.90 -8.79 -6.07
CA GLY A 66 -9.02 -7.80 -6.67
C GLY A 66 -9.59 -7.40 -8.04
N ARG A 67 -9.73 -6.10 -8.28
CA ARG A 67 -10.23 -5.58 -9.54
C ARG A 67 -9.09 -5.09 -10.40
N ARG A 68 -8.35 -4.10 -9.90
CA ARG A 68 -7.22 -3.49 -10.61
C ARG A 68 -6.32 -2.68 -9.69
N VAL A 69 -5.16 -2.33 -10.21
CA VAL A 69 -4.29 -1.28 -9.72
C VAL A 69 -4.32 -0.12 -10.70
N VAL A 70 -4.38 1.10 -10.20
CA VAL A 70 -4.39 2.33 -10.99
C VAL A 70 -3.23 3.21 -10.54
N ALA A 71 -2.39 3.63 -11.49
CA ALA A 71 -1.32 4.58 -11.27
C ALA A 71 -1.74 5.94 -11.83
N TYR A 72 -1.78 6.95 -10.96
CA TYR A 72 -2.15 8.32 -11.32
C TYR A 72 -0.93 9.23 -11.22
N HIS A 73 -0.43 9.73 -12.34
CA HIS A 73 0.58 10.78 -12.34
C HIS A 73 -0.10 12.12 -12.07
N TYR A 74 0.26 12.75 -10.95
CA TYR A 74 -0.24 14.07 -10.57
C TYR A 74 0.78 15.16 -10.85
N ARG A 75 0.25 16.33 -11.21
CA ARG A 75 0.96 17.61 -11.12
C ARG A 75 1.51 17.81 -9.70
N GLN A 76 2.59 18.58 -9.56
CA GLN A 76 3.31 18.77 -8.29
C GLN A 76 2.41 19.28 -7.14
N ASP A 77 1.33 20.00 -7.42
CA ASP A 77 0.38 20.48 -6.41
C ASP A 77 -0.76 19.51 -6.09
N HIS A 78 -0.76 18.34 -6.74
CA HIS A 78 -1.68 17.22 -6.53
C HIS A 78 -3.14 17.51 -6.87
N LYS A 79 -3.41 18.56 -7.64
CA LYS A 79 -4.79 18.95 -7.99
C LYS A 79 -5.29 18.36 -9.30
N GLU A 80 -4.37 17.96 -10.17
CA GLU A 80 -4.67 17.52 -11.52
C GLU A 80 -3.93 16.22 -11.81
N ILE A 81 -4.66 15.27 -12.38
CA ILE A 81 -4.11 14.03 -12.94
C ILE A 81 -3.66 14.38 -14.35
N LEU A 82 -2.38 14.19 -14.63
CA LEU A 82 -1.76 14.41 -15.93
C LEU A 82 -1.86 13.14 -16.78
N ASP A 83 -1.49 12.00 -16.18
CA ASP A 83 -1.44 10.70 -16.86
C ASP A 83 -2.00 9.61 -15.96
N ARG A 84 -2.48 8.53 -16.57
CA ARG A 84 -3.16 7.44 -15.87
C ARG A 84 -3.06 6.14 -16.64
N ALA A 85 -2.65 5.09 -15.95
CA ALA A 85 -2.78 3.72 -16.43
C ALA A 85 -3.37 2.79 -15.37
N GLU A 86 -3.94 1.67 -15.80
CA GLU A 86 -4.48 0.64 -14.93
C GLU A 86 -4.07 -0.76 -15.39
N TYR A 87 -3.99 -1.69 -14.44
CA TYR A 87 -3.71 -3.08 -14.71
C TYR A 87 -4.62 -3.96 -13.84
N GLY A 88 -5.28 -4.94 -14.45
CA GLY A 88 -6.31 -5.76 -13.80
C GLY A 88 -5.75 -6.96 -13.04
N PHE A 89 -6.46 -7.36 -11.99
CA PHE A 89 -6.29 -8.68 -11.37
C PHE A 89 -7.11 -9.71 -12.18
N SER A 90 -6.59 -10.13 -13.33
CA SER A 90 -7.30 -11.02 -14.27
C SER A 90 -6.43 -12.17 -14.77
N GLY A 91 -7.07 -13.25 -15.24
CA GLY A 91 -6.40 -14.42 -15.79
C GLY A 91 -5.41 -15.04 -14.79
N ALA A 92 -4.16 -15.17 -15.20
CA ALA A 92 -3.10 -15.65 -14.31
C ALA A 92 -2.90 -14.76 -13.07
N ASN A 93 -3.29 -13.48 -13.12
CA ASN A 93 -3.15 -12.51 -12.04
C ASN A 93 -4.41 -12.31 -11.21
N GLU A 94 -5.42 -13.18 -11.36
CA GLU A 94 -6.60 -13.14 -10.50
C GLU A 94 -6.21 -13.25 -9.02
N TRP A 95 -6.85 -12.42 -8.19
CA TRP A 95 -6.62 -12.39 -6.75
C TRP A 95 -7.96 -12.27 -6.03
N LYS A 96 -8.19 -13.15 -5.05
CA LYS A 96 -9.42 -13.19 -4.24
C LYS A 96 -9.07 -13.51 -2.80
N GLY A 97 -9.75 -12.87 -1.85
CA GLY A 97 -9.69 -13.26 -0.45
C GLY A 97 -10.34 -14.63 -0.25
N THR A 98 -9.74 -15.46 0.62
CA THR A 98 -10.19 -16.85 0.85
C THR A 98 -10.60 -17.12 2.30
N ALA A 99 -10.62 -16.11 3.17
CA ALA A 99 -11.04 -16.29 4.56
C ALA A 99 -12.58 -16.35 4.65
N THR A 100 -13.11 -17.43 5.20
CA THR A 100 -14.54 -17.78 5.21
C THR A 100 -15.38 -17.07 6.28
N SER A 101 -14.76 -16.28 7.16
CA SER A 101 -15.43 -15.55 8.23
C SER A 101 -15.14 -14.07 8.07
N PRO A 102 -15.95 -13.32 7.30
CA PRO A 102 -15.64 -11.94 7.01
C PRO A 102 -15.78 -11.05 8.24
N MET A 103 -14.81 -10.15 8.45
CA MET A 103 -15.04 -9.00 9.33
C MET A 103 -15.97 -8.00 8.62
N PRO A 104 -16.74 -7.18 9.36
CA PRO A 104 -17.45 -6.06 8.78
C PRO A 104 -16.52 -5.17 7.93
N PRO A 105 -16.94 -4.68 6.74
CA PRO A 105 -16.09 -3.90 5.82
C PRO A 105 -15.48 -2.64 6.41
N GLU A 106 -16.08 -2.11 7.47
CA GLU A 106 -15.55 -0.95 8.18
C GLU A 106 -14.25 -1.29 8.92
N ASN A 107 -14.01 -2.56 9.24
CA ASN A 107 -12.81 -3.02 9.94
C ASN A 107 -11.63 -3.20 8.99
N THR A 108 -10.55 -2.51 9.29
CA THR A 108 -9.33 -2.54 8.50
C THR A 108 -8.10 -2.67 9.39
N VAL A 109 -7.12 -3.44 8.91
CA VAL A 109 -5.75 -3.41 9.42
C VAL A 109 -5.06 -2.18 8.84
N VAL A 110 -4.47 -1.36 9.70
CA VAL A 110 -3.79 -0.13 9.25
C VAL A 110 -2.29 -0.34 9.23
N VAL A 111 -1.71 -0.29 8.04
CA VAL A 111 -0.27 -0.21 7.85
C VAL A 111 0.12 1.26 7.85
N SER A 112 0.93 1.66 8.82
CA SER A 112 1.45 3.03 8.89
C SER A 112 2.80 3.11 8.18
N LEU A 113 2.92 4.10 7.30
CA LEU A 113 4.12 4.38 6.51
C LEU A 113 4.89 5.52 7.17
N TYR A 114 6.19 5.35 7.40
CA TYR A 114 7.03 6.35 8.07
C TYR A 114 8.25 6.68 7.24
N GLY A 115 8.55 7.99 7.14
CA GLY A 115 9.81 8.47 6.59
C GLY A 115 10.92 8.68 7.64
N TYR A 116 10.83 7.98 8.77
CA TYR A 116 11.77 8.02 9.90
C TYR A 116 11.57 6.76 10.75
N ASP A 117 12.54 6.43 11.63
CA ASP A 117 12.36 5.36 12.62
C ASP A 117 11.33 5.79 13.68
N PRO A 118 10.17 5.11 13.81
CA PRO A 118 9.12 5.49 14.75
C PRO A 118 9.51 5.39 16.23
N SER A 119 10.63 4.73 16.55
CA SER A 119 11.16 4.60 17.92
C SER A 119 11.93 5.82 18.39
N THR A 120 12.29 6.73 17.46
CA THR A 120 13.12 7.90 17.73
C THR A 120 12.32 9.20 17.70
N TYR A 121 12.81 10.24 18.39
CA TYR A 121 12.26 11.58 18.24
C TYR A 121 12.55 12.11 16.84
N THR A 122 11.50 12.57 16.15
CA THR A 122 11.63 13.24 14.85
C THR A 122 10.84 14.54 14.86
N PRO A 123 11.45 15.68 14.50
CA PRO A 123 10.72 16.93 14.37
C PRO A 123 9.69 16.83 13.24
N GLN A 124 8.51 17.44 13.45
CA GLN A 124 7.40 17.46 12.49
C GLN A 124 6.92 16.06 12.05
N ARG A 125 7.05 15.06 12.94
CA ARG A 125 6.73 13.64 12.70
C ARG A 125 5.38 13.36 12.02
N ALA A 126 4.38 14.21 12.25
CA ALA A 126 3.04 14.07 11.68
C ALA A 126 3.03 14.26 10.16
N ARG A 127 3.93 15.08 9.61
CA ARG A 127 4.03 15.35 8.16
C ARG A 127 4.79 14.26 7.40
N LYS A 128 5.49 13.38 8.12
CA LYS A 128 6.31 12.28 7.59
C LYS A 128 5.69 10.91 7.86
N ARG A 129 4.38 10.88 8.17
CA ARG A 129 3.62 9.66 8.44
C ARG A 129 2.41 9.55 7.52
N GLY A 130 2.33 8.45 6.77
CA GLY A 130 1.18 8.03 5.97
C GLY A 130 0.49 6.81 6.57
N ARG A 131 -0.64 6.40 5.97
CA ARG A 131 -1.38 5.19 6.33
C ARG A 131 -1.95 4.56 5.08
N MET A 132 -1.90 3.23 5.02
CA MET A 132 -2.69 2.38 4.15
C MET A 132 -3.71 1.64 5.01
N TYR A 133 -4.96 1.66 4.56
CA TYR A 133 -6.06 0.91 5.15
C TYR A 133 -6.22 -0.35 4.31
N MET A 134 -5.90 -1.51 4.85
CA MET A 134 -6.02 -2.76 4.10
C MET A 134 -7.50 -3.10 3.87
N PRO A 135 -7.84 -3.72 2.74
CA PRO A 135 -9.19 -4.24 2.49
C PRO A 135 -9.70 -5.21 3.58
N THR A 136 -10.98 -5.55 3.52
CA THR A 136 -11.63 -6.41 4.51
C THR A 136 -10.86 -7.71 4.72
N PHE A 137 -10.44 -7.91 5.97
CA PHE A 137 -9.67 -9.06 6.38
C PHE A 137 -10.54 -10.09 7.11
N GLY A 138 -10.09 -11.35 7.17
CA GLY A 138 -10.84 -12.43 7.81
C GLY A 138 -10.86 -12.33 9.34
N ALA A 139 -11.95 -12.74 9.98
CA ALA A 139 -12.09 -12.77 11.44
C ALA A 139 -11.05 -13.68 12.12
N THR A 140 -10.50 -14.67 11.40
CA THR A 140 -9.39 -15.54 11.86
C THR A 140 -8.11 -14.77 12.16
N GLN A 141 -7.97 -13.54 11.66
CA GLN A 141 -6.85 -12.65 11.94
C GLN A 141 -6.95 -12.04 13.35
N MET A 142 -8.15 -12.07 13.95
CA MET A 142 -8.41 -11.53 15.30
C MET A 142 -8.04 -12.57 16.37
N GLY A 143 -7.36 -12.11 17.41
CA GLY A 143 -7.10 -12.86 18.63
C GLY A 143 -8.05 -12.49 19.77
N ALA A 144 -7.66 -12.88 20.98
CA ALA A 144 -8.40 -12.55 22.20
C ALA A 144 -8.53 -11.02 22.39
N GLY A 145 -9.63 -10.59 23.02
CA GLY A 145 -9.89 -9.17 23.28
C GLY A 145 -10.26 -8.35 22.05
N GLY A 146 -10.47 -9.00 20.89
CA GLY A 146 -10.86 -8.33 19.65
C GLY A 146 -9.73 -7.50 19.06
N VAL A 147 -8.46 -7.85 19.31
CA VAL A 147 -7.29 -7.25 18.65
C VAL A 147 -6.58 -8.30 17.79
N LEU A 148 -5.72 -7.91 16.87
CA LEU A 148 -4.91 -8.86 16.10
C LEU A 148 -4.07 -9.73 17.06
N ALA A 149 -4.02 -11.04 16.78
CA ALA A 149 -3.07 -11.92 17.44
C ALA A 149 -1.64 -11.48 17.08
N SER A 150 -0.67 -11.66 17.98
CA SER A 150 0.70 -11.19 17.76
C SER A 150 1.36 -11.81 16.53
N SER A 151 1.11 -13.11 16.28
CA SER A 151 1.57 -13.80 15.07
C SER A 151 0.96 -13.21 13.81
N THR A 152 -0.34 -12.91 13.83
CA THR A 152 -1.05 -12.25 12.74
C THR A 152 -0.50 -10.85 12.48
N GLN A 153 -0.27 -10.06 13.53
CA GLN A 153 0.32 -8.73 13.42
C GLN A 153 1.69 -8.80 12.72
N GLN A 154 2.54 -9.74 13.15
CA GLN A 154 3.85 -9.99 12.53
C GLN A 154 3.70 -10.41 11.06
N GLY A 155 2.78 -11.33 10.75
CA GLY A 155 2.48 -11.72 9.39
C GLY A 155 2.11 -10.55 8.50
N TRP A 156 1.26 -9.62 8.98
CA TRP A 156 0.92 -8.39 8.25
C TRP A 156 2.12 -7.48 8.00
N LEU A 157 3.01 -7.33 8.98
CA LEU A 157 4.23 -6.54 8.80
C LEU A 157 5.14 -7.17 7.75
N ASP A 158 5.35 -8.48 7.81
CA ASP A 158 6.25 -9.20 6.91
C ASP A 158 5.75 -9.18 5.46
N VAL A 159 4.47 -9.53 5.23
CA VAL A 159 3.90 -9.51 3.87
C VAL A 159 3.89 -8.12 3.27
N THR A 160 3.63 -7.08 4.07
CA THR A 160 3.61 -5.70 3.57
C THR A 160 5.03 -5.18 3.33
N LYS A 161 5.99 -5.57 4.17
CA LYS A 161 7.41 -5.29 3.94
C LYS A 161 7.88 -5.91 2.62
N ASN A 162 7.59 -7.19 2.40
CA ASN A 162 7.98 -7.87 1.16
C ASN A 162 7.29 -7.24 -0.05
N PHE A 163 6.00 -6.92 0.06
CA PHE A 163 5.28 -6.18 -0.98
C PHE A 163 5.99 -4.88 -1.37
N PHE A 164 6.36 -4.03 -0.40
CA PHE A 164 7.03 -2.77 -0.72
C PHE A 164 8.43 -2.97 -1.32
N ASN A 165 9.20 -3.93 -0.80
CA ASN A 165 10.54 -4.22 -1.32
C ASN A 165 10.47 -4.77 -2.75
N ASP A 166 9.54 -5.67 -3.05
CA ASP A 166 9.36 -6.23 -4.38
C ASP A 166 8.81 -5.19 -5.35
N PHE A 167 7.84 -4.37 -4.91
CA PHE A 167 7.32 -3.27 -5.71
C PHE A 167 8.41 -2.28 -6.13
N THR A 168 9.32 -1.91 -5.23
CA THR A 168 10.42 -1.01 -5.58
C THR A 168 11.47 -1.69 -6.45
N SER A 169 11.84 -2.94 -6.13
CA SER A 169 12.89 -3.66 -6.87
C SER A 169 12.46 -3.99 -8.29
N ALA A 170 11.17 -4.29 -8.51
CA ALA A 170 10.64 -4.64 -9.83
C ALA A 170 10.58 -3.44 -10.80
N LEU A 171 10.64 -2.21 -10.28
CA LEU A 171 10.70 -1.00 -11.08
C LEU A 171 12.14 -0.59 -11.40
N ASP A 172 13.10 -0.92 -10.54
CA ASP A 172 14.52 -0.68 -10.79
C ASP A 172 15.10 -1.50 -11.98
N VAL A 173 14.38 -2.51 -12.46
CA VAL A 173 14.86 -3.47 -13.48
C VAL A 173 13.88 -3.54 -14.66
N LEU A 174 13.40 -2.40 -15.13
CA LEU A 174 12.57 -2.38 -16.33
C LEU A 174 13.45 -2.71 -17.55
N GLU A 175 13.27 -3.90 -18.13
CA GLU A 175 13.89 -4.33 -19.40
C GLU A 175 13.23 -3.64 -20.61
N GLN A 176 12.97 -2.34 -20.50
CA GLN A 176 12.47 -1.51 -21.59
C GLN A 176 13.46 -0.36 -21.80
N PRO A 177 14.09 -0.25 -22.99
CA PRO A 177 15.10 0.79 -23.24
C PRO A 177 14.61 2.22 -22.98
N SER A 178 13.31 2.49 -23.11
CA SER A 178 12.70 3.79 -22.80
C SER A 178 12.55 4.07 -21.29
N LEU A 179 12.60 3.02 -20.47
CA LEU A 179 12.40 3.05 -19.02
C LEU A 179 13.67 2.65 -18.24
N ASP A 180 14.82 2.49 -18.93
CA ASP A 180 16.11 2.22 -18.29
C ASP A 180 16.34 3.20 -17.13
N ASP A 181 16.79 2.67 -15.99
CA ASP A 181 17.06 3.40 -14.76
C ASP A 181 15.85 4.18 -14.17
N THR A 182 14.61 3.80 -14.49
CA THR A 182 13.41 4.36 -13.86
C THR A 182 13.19 3.75 -12.48
N HIS A 183 12.92 4.58 -11.49
CA HIS A 183 12.67 4.16 -10.11
C HIS A 183 11.32 4.73 -9.65
N ALA A 184 10.47 3.92 -9.01
CA ALA A 184 9.35 4.45 -8.23
C ALA A 184 9.48 4.02 -6.77
N ARG A 185 9.70 5.00 -5.89
CA ARG A 185 9.91 4.77 -4.45
C ARG A 185 8.70 5.27 -3.66
N PRO A 186 8.24 4.56 -2.62
CA PRO A 186 7.12 4.99 -1.81
C PRO A 186 7.48 6.21 -0.96
N TYR A 187 6.59 7.21 -0.93
CA TYR A 187 6.75 8.47 -0.22
C TYR A 187 5.51 8.78 0.61
N VAL A 188 5.71 9.45 1.75
CA VAL A 188 4.65 10.19 2.45
C VAL A 188 4.61 11.58 1.87
N VAL A 189 3.43 12.02 1.43
CA VAL A 189 3.23 13.39 0.94
C VAL A 189 2.36 14.17 1.90
N SER A 190 2.87 15.32 2.34
CA SER A 190 2.12 16.29 3.13
C SER A 190 1.80 17.51 2.28
N VAL A 191 0.55 17.62 1.85
CA VAL A 191 0.05 18.80 1.10
C VAL A 191 0.22 20.08 1.93
N ALA A 192 -0.17 20.04 3.20
CA ALA A 192 -0.04 21.17 4.12
C ALA A 192 1.41 21.59 4.38
N GLY A 193 2.35 20.63 4.31
CA GLY A 193 3.77 20.90 4.47
C GLY A 193 4.50 21.20 3.17
N GLN A 194 3.88 20.93 2.01
CA GLN A 194 4.55 20.86 0.71
C GLN A 194 5.84 20.02 0.77
N ILE A 195 5.82 18.94 1.56
CA ILE A 195 6.94 18.02 1.69
C ILE A 195 6.57 16.63 1.22
N ALA A 196 7.52 15.97 0.57
CA ALA A 196 7.50 14.56 0.28
C ALA A 196 8.67 13.90 1.02
N THR A 197 8.41 12.83 1.78
CA THR A 197 9.44 12.11 2.54
C THR A 197 9.41 10.64 2.15
N LYS A 198 10.56 10.11 1.72
CA LYS A 198 10.71 8.69 1.38
C LYS A 198 10.28 7.82 2.56
N VAL A 199 9.48 6.78 2.30
CA VAL A 199 9.10 5.80 3.33
C VAL A 199 10.30 4.90 3.58
N THR A 200 10.72 4.82 4.84
CA THR A 200 11.86 3.99 5.29
C THR A 200 11.43 2.92 6.29
N HIS A 201 10.25 3.07 6.91
CA HIS A 201 9.75 2.14 7.91
C HIS A 201 8.25 1.89 7.74
N LEU A 202 7.86 0.66 8.09
CA LEU A 202 6.47 0.24 8.24
C LEU A 202 6.17 -0.01 9.70
N ARG A 203 4.92 0.20 10.09
CA ARG A 203 4.42 -0.12 11.42
C ARG A 203 2.99 -0.66 11.34
N VAL A 204 2.74 -1.78 12.01
CA VAL A 204 1.40 -2.37 12.12
C VAL A 204 1.00 -2.38 13.59
N GLY A 205 -0.21 -1.90 13.89
CA GLY A 205 -0.76 -1.92 15.24
C GLY A 205 -1.74 -3.09 15.40
N ARG A 206 -1.95 -3.56 16.65
CA ARG A 206 -2.86 -4.67 16.93
C ARG A 206 -4.35 -4.29 16.87
N VAL A 207 -4.66 -3.00 16.90
CA VAL A 207 -6.04 -2.51 16.97
C VAL A 207 -6.53 -2.13 15.58
N THR A 208 -7.71 -2.60 15.19
CA THR A 208 -8.34 -2.23 13.91
C THR A 208 -8.78 -0.77 13.91
N ASP A 209 -8.90 -0.14 12.74
CA ASP A 209 -9.18 1.31 12.69
C ASP A 209 -10.50 1.72 13.36
N THR A 210 -11.57 0.93 13.19
CA THR A 210 -12.87 1.18 13.84
C THR A 210 -12.75 1.24 15.35
N GLN A 211 -11.97 0.32 15.95
CA GLN A 211 -11.74 0.26 17.38
C GLN A 211 -10.92 1.46 17.86
N ARG A 212 -9.92 1.89 17.08
CA ARG A 212 -9.18 3.13 17.36
C ARG A 212 -10.11 4.34 17.42
N ARG A 213 -11.10 4.43 16.52
CA ARG A 213 -12.08 5.53 16.48
C ARG A 213 -13.12 5.45 17.60
N ARG A 214 -13.52 4.26 18.04
CA ARG A 214 -14.61 4.03 19.02
C ARG A 214 -14.20 4.17 20.50
N ARG A 215 -13.22 5.03 20.80
CA ARG A 215 -13.03 5.72 22.11
C ARG A 215 -12.66 4.91 23.36
N ASN A 216 -12.51 3.59 23.32
CA ASN A 216 -12.13 2.82 24.53
C ASN A 216 -10.63 2.85 24.90
N ARG A 217 -9.80 3.63 24.18
CA ARG A 217 -8.34 3.76 24.47
C ARG A 217 -7.64 2.42 24.69
N LEU A 218 -7.99 1.40 23.89
CA LEU A 218 -7.27 0.12 23.95
C LEU A 218 -5.77 0.41 23.80
N PRO A 219 -4.92 -0.04 24.75
CA PRO A 219 -3.48 0.12 24.62
C PRO A 219 -3.05 -0.51 23.31
N GLU A 220 -2.49 0.31 22.43
CA GLU A 220 -2.08 -0.16 21.12
C GLU A 220 -0.60 -0.51 21.13
N GLU A 221 -0.34 -1.79 21.06
CA GLU A 221 0.97 -2.34 20.82
C GLU A 221 1.25 -2.35 19.32
N TYR A 222 2.48 -2.00 18.96
CA TYR A 222 2.90 -1.93 17.57
C TYR A 222 4.21 -2.66 17.38
N ILE A 223 4.35 -3.24 16.20
CA ILE A 223 5.61 -3.75 15.68
C ILE A 223 6.01 -2.93 14.45
N GLN A 224 7.31 -2.88 14.16
CA GLN A 224 7.86 -2.09 13.06
C GLN A 224 9.04 -2.79 12.41
N ALA A 225 9.29 -2.46 11.14
CA ALA A 225 10.46 -2.91 10.40
C ALA A 225 10.91 -1.85 9.38
N PRO A 226 12.21 -1.77 9.08
CA PRO A 226 12.70 -1.01 7.94
C PRO A 226 12.31 -1.69 6.63
N ILE A 227 12.20 -0.91 5.56
CA ILE A 227 12.04 -1.37 4.18
C ILE A 227 13.24 -0.94 3.33
N ASN A 228 13.56 -1.74 2.33
CA ASN A 228 14.65 -1.51 1.40
C ASN A 228 14.10 -0.71 0.21
N THR A 229 13.88 0.58 0.43
CA THR A 229 13.41 1.51 -0.60
C THR A 229 14.51 2.42 -1.06
#